data_AF-A0A7C4HBA1-F1
#
_entry.id   AF-A0A7C4HBA1-F1
#
_cell.length_a   1.000
_cell.length_b   1.000
_cell.length_c   1.000
_cell.angle_alpha   90.00
_cell.angle_beta   90.00
_cell.angle_gamma   90.00
#
_symmetry.space_group_name_H-M   'P 1'
#
loop_
_entity.id
_entity.type
_entity.pdbx_description
1 polymer ?
#
loop_
_entity_poly.entity_id
_entity_poly.type
_entity_poly.pdbx_seq_one_letter_code
_entity_poly.pdbx_strand_id
1 'polypeptide(L)'
;SIQNEPDFSTEGWETCTYTPEQMRDVIKVVGAKLRAEGLSTKIICPETAGCSSAMKYIDTVMADPEATQYVYAFAHHLYDINFFNPDEKLTQMRIMAGYASRYNRPLWQTEYSYLGTVDAGTFKEALATARHIHNFLTVENGSVYLVWTLFWYRETGLITIYSSNNSYKVNPVYYAVKQYSKFISPGSRRIYASSNISDLLVSAYLNEPNGNVTIVIINKGSDTVKTKIQLKNIQWNLFKQYRTSITEKCEYIGDIKESGGFLEITLPPESITTLMSYSSIMPFNVYGYVKDEKENRISEALVRISSSIDCVSTRSGREGEYNVTILVKDVKDNIRIGAIHDGKSGLAKVSILSNNKSIQVNVTIKTSSITLCLKSGYNLFSLPFLNHSLTASSLLELIGEQAQSIFMYNSSIQRFISYDRKLAEFGIRQEDFKIEPNVGYFIYVSNNVNLTIFGAENILDRIIPLKKGYNLIGWTFSNSSRVSIAFMNFSFIESVFMFDATTQRYVSYDRKLIEFGIPQPDFEIVPGQGYFVFSSKDENLYYGGI
;
A
#
# COMPACT_ATOMS: atom_id res chain seq x y z
N SER A 1 13.71 23.47 1.65
CA SER A 1 13.35 24.64 2.45
C SER A 1 14.17 25.84 2.01
N ILE A 2 13.79 27.05 2.42
CA ILE A 2 14.58 28.27 2.20
C ILE A 2 15.71 28.41 3.22
N GLN A 3 15.48 28.04 4.48
CA GLN A 3 16.44 28.16 5.56
C GLN A 3 16.07 27.24 6.73
N ASN A 4 17.08 26.70 7.41
CA ASN A 4 16.93 25.96 8.66
C ASN A 4 16.97 26.91 9.86
N GLU A 5 16.00 26.83 10.76
CA GLU A 5 15.92 27.60 12.01
C GLU A 5 16.30 29.09 11.84
N PRO A 6 15.59 29.84 10.96
CA PRO A 6 15.91 31.25 10.68
C PRO A 6 15.85 32.16 11.91
N ASP A 7 15.21 31.70 12.99
CA ASP A 7 15.05 32.35 14.28
C ASP A 7 16.09 31.94 15.33
N PHE A 8 17.06 31.09 14.97
CA PHE A 8 18.12 30.61 15.84
C PHE A 8 19.51 30.93 15.30
N SER A 9 20.46 31.21 16.20
CA SER A 9 21.86 31.48 15.86
C SER A 9 22.77 30.95 16.97
N THR A 10 23.89 30.36 16.59
CA THR A 10 24.94 29.93 17.51
C THR A 10 26.31 30.01 16.83
N GLU A 11 27.37 30.10 17.63
CA GLU A 11 28.76 30.04 17.15
C GLU A 11 29.26 28.59 16.97
N GLY A 12 28.50 27.59 17.46
CA GLY A 12 28.94 26.20 17.49
C GLY A 12 28.82 25.43 16.17
N TRP A 13 28.00 25.90 15.24
CA TRP A 13 27.76 25.27 13.93
C TRP A 13 27.14 26.26 12.94
N GLU A 14 26.94 25.85 11.69
CA GLU A 14 26.41 26.68 10.63
C GLU A 14 24.97 27.13 10.91
N THR A 15 24.78 28.45 11.00
CA THR A 15 23.46 29.09 11.13
C THR A 15 23.34 30.28 10.18
N CYS A 16 22.12 30.58 9.73
CA CYS A 16 21.84 31.78 8.94
C CYS A 16 20.45 32.29 9.32
N THR A 17 20.39 33.49 9.92
CA THR A 17 19.14 34.07 10.41
C THR A 17 18.45 34.89 9.35
N TYR A 18 17.12 34.84 9.36
CA TYR A 18 16.27 35.73 8.55
C TYR A 18 15.18 36.31 9.42
N THR A 19 14.96 37.62 9.32
CA THR A 19 13.68 38.20 9.77
C THR A 19 12.53 37.66 8.90
N PRO A 20 11.27 37.70 9.37
CA PRO A 20 10.11 37.34 8.57
C PRO A 20 10.05 38.04 7.20
N GLU A 21 10.40 39.33 7.14
CA GLU A 21 10.43 40.12 5.91
C GLU A 21 11.55 39.67 4.96
N GLN A 22 12.73 39.38 5.49
CA GLN A 22 13.84 38.83 4.69
C GLN A 22 13.49 37.46 4.11
N MET A 23 12.87 36.57 4.91
CA MET A 23 12.43 35.27 4.42
C MET A 23 11.42 35.41 3.26
N ARG A 24 10.42 36.29 3.42
CA ARG A 24 9.47 36.62 2.35
C ARG A 24 10.19 37.09 1.08
N ASP A 25 11.18 37.98 1.21
CA ASP A 25 11.90 38.52 0.06
C ASP A 25 12.78 37.46 -0.62
N VAL A 26 13.42 36.57 0.14
CA VAL A 26 14.15 35.41 -0.41
C VAL A 26 13.20 34.43 -1.12
N ILE A 27 12.02 34.15 -0.56
CA ILE A 27 11.01 33.29 -1.19
C ILE A 27 10.62 33.83 -2.57
N LYS A 28 10.45 35.15 -2.73
CA LYS A 28 10.13 35.76 -4.02
C LYS A 28 11.23 35.53 -5.05
N VAL A 29 12.47 35.80 -4.68
CA VAL A 29 13.63 35.64 -5.59
C VAL A 29 13.83 34.18 -5.98
N VAL A 30 13.86 33.27 -5.00
CA VAL A 30 14.07 31.83 -5.24
C VAL A 30 12.90 31.23 -6.02
N GLY A 31 11.67 31.53 -5.61
CA GLY A 31 10.46 31.04 -6.28
C GLY A 31 10.35 31.49 -7.74
N ALA A 32 10.63 32.77 -8.01
CA ALA A 32 10.66 33.31 -9.36
C ALA A 32 11.73 32.61 -10.22
N LYS A 33 12.93 32.37 -9.66
CA LYS A 33 14.00 31.67 -10.36
C LYS A 33 13.64 30.21 -10.66
N LEU A 34 13.11 29.46 -9.69
CA LEU A 34 12.68 28.07 -9.91
C LEU A 34 11.64 27.97 -11.04
N ARG A 35 10.66 28.89 -11.07
CA ARG A 35 9.65 28.94 -12.13
C ARG A 35 10.26 29.30 -13.49
N ALA A 36 11.17 30.27 -13.54
CA ALA A 36 11.85 30.66 -14.78
C ALA A 36 12.67 29.51 -15.38
N GLU A 37 13.23 28.64 -14.53
CA GLU A 37 13.96 27.43 -14.95
C GLU A 37 13.04 26.22 -15.24
N GLY A 38 11.71 26.38 -15.13
CA GLY A 38 10.75 25.29 -15.39
C GLY A 38 10.73 24.18 -14.34
N LEU A 39 11.23 24.43 -13.13
CA LEU A 39 11.31 23.44 -12.05
C LEU A 39 9.99 23.33 -11.27
N SER A 40 9.54 22.11 -11.01
CA SER A 40 8.33 21.82 -10.20
C SER A 40 8.60 21.72 -8.68
N THR A 41 9.79 22.16 -8.26
CA THR A 41 10.27 22.07 -6.87
C THR A 41 9.35 22.84 -5.92
N LYS A 42 8.92 22.17 -4.85
CA LYS A 42 8.06 22.74 -3.81
C LYS A 42 8.89 23.46 -2.75
N ILE A 43 8.51 24.70 -2.41
CA ILE A 43 9.13 25.44 -1.31
C ILE A 43 8.35 25.18 -0.02
N ILE A 44 9.08 24.85 1.05
CA ILE A 44 8.56 24.79 2.41
C ILE A 44 9.21 25.92 3.22
N CYS A 45 8.46 26.49 4.16
CA CYS A 45 8.90 27.56 5.06
C CYS A 45 8.02 27.57 6.32
N PRO A 46 8.41 28.16 7.45
CA PRO A 46 9.70 28.82 7.69
C PRO A 46 10.81 27.91 8.22
N GLU A 47 10.50 26.68 8.63
CA GLU A 47 11.42 25.80 9.39
C GLU A 47 12.03 26.49 10.63
N THR A 48 11.21 27.23 11.37
CA THR A 48 11.61 27.80 12.66
C THR A 48 11.97 26.71 13.66
N ALA A 49 12.86 27.02 14.61
CA ALA A 49 13.29 26.11 15.68
C ALA A 49 12.14 25.61 16.57
N GLY A 50 11.02 26.32 16.59
CA GLY A 50 9.81 25.92 17.29
C GLY A 50 8.53 26.25 16.53
N CYS A 51 7.42 25.64 16.94
CA CYS A 51 6.12 25.92 16.33
C CYS A 51 5.58 27.31 16.72
N SER A 52 5.97 27.83 17.89
CA SER A 52 5.49 29.13 18.38
C SER A 52 5.94 30.30 17.50
N SER A 53 7.19 30.30 17.06
CA SER A 53 7.76 31.38 16.24
C SER A 53 7.31 31.30 14.78
N ALA A 54 6.93 30.10 14.30
CA ALA A 54 6.49 29.88 12.92
C ALA A 54 5.36 30.83 12.49
N MET A 55 4.42 31.11 13.40
CA MET A 55 3.23 31.94 13.13
C MET A 55 3.58 33.31 12.56
N LYS A 56 4.58 33.99 13.14
CA LYS A 56 4.97 35.35 12.69
C LYS A 56 5.55 35.34 11.27
N TYR A 57 6.33 34.32 10.94
CA TYR A 57 6.86 34.16 9.59
C TYR A 57 5.74 33.86 8.59
N ILE A 58 4.83 32.95 8.95
CA ILE A 58 3.69 32.60 8.09
C ILE A 58 2.81 33.83 7.83
N ASP A 59 2.45 34.59 8.86
CA ASP A 59 1.68 35.83 8.68
C ASP A 59 2.36 36.80 7.71
N THR A 60 3.67 37.01 7.88
CA THR A 60 4.44 37.96 7.05
C THR A 60 4.54 37.51 5.60
N VAL A 61 4.80 36.22 5.37
CA VAL A 61 4.93 35.65 4.01
C VAL A 61 3.58 35.59 3.31
N MET A 62 2.51 35.22 4.04
CA MET A 62 1.18 35.05 3.46
C MET A 62 0.43 36.37 3.25
N ALA A 63 0.89 37.46 3.88
CA ALA A 63 0.41 38.82 3.60
C ALA A 63 0.90 39.39 2.26
N ASP A 64 1.94 38.80 1.65
CA ASP A 64 2.49 39.24 0.36
C ASP A 64 2.05 38.27 -0.79
N PRO A 65 1.18 38.73 -1.71
CA PRO A 65 0.70 37.92 -2.84
C PRO A 65 1.80 37.41 -3.77
N GLU A 66 2.94 38.12 -3.86
CA GLU A 66 4.06 37.70 -4.69
C GLU A 66 4.80 36.53 -4.05
N ALA A 67 4.95 36.51 -2.72
CA ALA A 67 5.62 35.44 -2.00
C ALA A 67 4.73 34.20 -1.82
N THR A 68 3.46 34.39 -1.45
CA THR A 68 2.54 33.30 -1.07
C THR A 68 2.32 32.24 -2.16
N GLN A 69 2.40 32.64 -3.43
CA GLN A 69 2.22 31.73 -4.57
C GLN A 69 3.30 30.64 -4.66
N TYR A 70 4.44 30.83 -4.00
CA TYR A 70 5.57 29.91 -4.04
C TYR A 70 5.58 28.92 -2.86
N VAL A 71 4.88 29.23 -1.77
CA VAL A 71 4.86 28.40 -0.56
C VAL A 71 3.93 27.21 -0.74
N TYR A 72 4.49 26.00 -0.65
CA TYR A 72 3.74 24.74 -0.73
C TYR A 72 3.30 24.23 0.64
N ALA A 73 4.16 24.27 1.66
CA ALA A 73 3.86 23.76 2.99
C ALA A 73 4.40 24.70 4.07
N PHE A 74 3.71 24.72 5.21
CA PHE A 74 4.23 25.34 6.42
C PHE A 74 5.07 24.31 7.18
N ALA A 75 6.32 24.67 7.52
CA ALA A 75 7.26 23.78 8.16
C ALA A 75 7.84 24.40 9.44
N HIS A 76 8.06 23.60 10.46
CA HIS A 76 8.69 24.03 11.72
C HIS A 76 9.27 22.83 12.47
N HIS A 77 10.13 23.11 13.44
CA HIS A 77 10.63 22.15 14.40
C HIS A 77 9.77 22.20 15.67
N LEU A 78 10.16 21.46 16.72
CA LEU A 78 9.45 21.42 18.01
C LEU A 78 10.38 21.69 19.21
N TYR A 79 11.55 22.30 19.01
CA TYR A 79 12.54 22.53 20.08
C TYR A 79 12.09 23.54 21.14
N ASP A 80 10.99 24.26 20.90
CA ASP A 80 10.31 25.10 21.90
C ASP A 80 9.32 24.33 22.78
N ILE A 81 9.29 23.00 22.67
CA ILE A 81 8.52 22.08 23.52
C ILE A 81 9.49 21.28 24.39
N ASN A 82 9.21 21.19 25.70
CA ASN A 82 9.91 20.25 26.56
C ASN A 82 9.67 18.82 26.06
N PHE A 83 10.75 18.14 25.69
CA PHE A 83 10.70 16.82 25.09
C PHE A 83 9.90 15.79 25.93
N PHE A 84 10.02 15.83 27.26
CA PHE A 84 9.28 14.92 28.16
C PHE A 84 7.91 15.45 28.60
N ASN A 85 7.49 16.60 28.09
CA ASN A 85 6.13 17.10 28.21
C ASN A 85 5.48 17.38 26.83
N PRO A 86 5.19 16.35 26.01
CA PRO A 86 4.60 16.51 24.68
C PRO A 86 3.30 17.32 24.60
N ASP A 87 2.60 17.50 25.72
CA ASP A 87 1.31 18.20 25.78
C ASP A 87 1.46 19.70 26.14
N GLU A 88 2.69 20.18 26.35
CA GLU A 88 2.97 21.56 26.78
C GLU A 88 2.41 22.62 25.81
N LYS A 89 2.49 22.35 24.50
CA LYS A 89 2.18 23.33 23.44
C LYS A 89 1.00 22.92 22.56
N LEU A 90 0.06 22.10 23.08
CA LEU A 90 -1.13 21.71 22.32
C LEU A 90 -1.95 22.92 21.82
N THR A 91 -1.93 24.04 22.54
CA THR A 91 -2.61 25.28 22.10
C THR A 91 -1.94 25.86 20.85
N GLN A 92 -0.62 25.95 20.83
CA GLN A 92 0.15 26.46 19.68
C GLN A 92 0.00 25.54 18.46
N MET A 93 0.03 24.22 18.68
CA MET A 93 -0.27 23.22 17.64
C MET A 93 -1.66 23.41 17.01
N ARG A 94 -2.70 23.67 17.83
CA ARG A 94 -4.05 23.98 17.31
C ARG A 94 -4.10 25.28 16.53
N ILE A 95 -3.32 26.29 16.93
CA ILE A 95 -3.23 27.54 16.17
C ILE A 95 -2.59 27.28 14.81
N MET A 96 -1.48 26.53 14.76
CA MET A 96 -0.83 26.12 13.52
C MET A 96 -1.77 25.32 12.59
N ALA A 97 -2.56 24.39 13.13
CA ALA A 97 -3.61 23.70 12.37
C ALA A 97 -4.62 24.69 11.73
N GLY A 98 -4.92 25.80 12.43
CA GLY A 98 -5.71 26.91 11.92
C GLY A 98 -5.07 27.62 10.73
N TYR A 99 -3.75 27.84 10.76
CA TYR A 99 -2.99 28.40 9.63
C TYR A 99 -3.06 27.49 8.39
N ALA A 100 -2.82 26.19 8.57
CA ALA A 100 -2.91 25.20 7.50
C ALA A 100 -4.29 25.22 6.82
N SER A 101 -5.35 25.26 7.64
CA SER A 101 -6.73 25.30 7.18
C SER A 101 -7.06 26.62 6.47
N ARG A 102 -6.66 27.76 7.06
CA ARG A 102 -6.91 29.10 6.51
C ARG A 102 -6.29 29.29 5.14
N TYR A 103 -5.06 28.80 4.95
CA TYR A 103 -4.30 29.04 3.73
C TYR A 103 -4.30 27.84 2.77
N ASN A 104 -4.95 26.74 3.14
CA ASN A 104 -4.95 25.48 2.39
C ASN A 104 -3.52 25.04 2.03
N ARG A 105 -2.69 24.87 3.06
CA ARG A 105 -1.30 24.41 2.97
C ARG A 105 -1.06 23.30 4.00
N PRO A 106 -0.41 22.17 3.65
CA PRO A 106 -0.06 21.14 4.63
C PRO A 106 0.99 21.63 5.62
N LEU A 107 1.02 20.99 6.80
CA LEU A 107 2.01 21.23 7.87
C LEU A 107 3.03 20.10 7.95
N TRP A 108 4.30 20.46 8.05
CA TRP A 108 5.43 19.54 8.10
C TRP A 108 6.26 19.84 9.35
N GLN A 109 6.43 18.84 10.22
CA GLN A 109 7.44 18.87 11.26
C GLN A 109 8.70 18.26 10.63
N THR A 110 9.76 19.06 10.52
CA THR A 110 10.92 18.71 9.68
C THR A 110 12.17 18.36 10.45
N GLU A 111 12.21 18.62 11.76
CA GLU A 111 13.29 18.21 12.64
C GLU A 111 12.86 18.25 14.11
N TYR A 112 13.07 17.14 14.83
CA TYR A 112 12.93 17.10 16.29
C TYR A 112 13.50 15.79 16.86
N SER A 113 14.22 15.88 17.97
CA SER A 113 14.67 14.73 18.76
C SER A 113 14.98 15.15 20.19
N TYR A 114 15.21 14.18 21.07
CA TYR A 114 15.77 14.48 22.38
C TYR A 114 17.24 14.88 22.22
N LEU A 115 17.60 16.06 22.72
CA LEU A 115 18.98 16.57 22.64
C LEU A 115 19.84 16.22 23.87
N GLY A 116 19.22 15.74 24.94
CA GLY A 116 19.92 15.34 26.16
C GLY A 116 20.47 13.91 26.10
N THR A 117 21.30 13.55 27.07
CA THR A 117 21.94 12.22 27.13
C THR A 117 21.44 11.34 28.28
N VAL A 118 20.71 11.90 29.25
CA VAL A 118 20.33 11.18 30.48
C VAL A 118 19.35 10.04 30.18
N ASP A 119 18.33 10.34 29.37
CA ASP A 119 17.28 9.40 28.99
C ASP A 119 17.41 8.94 27.52
N ALA A 120 18.54 9.24 26.85
CA ALA A 120 18.77 8.85 25.46
C ALA A 120 18.88 7.31 25.35
N GLY A 121 18.32 6.75 24.27
CA GLY A 121 18.29 5.31 24.03
C GLY A 121 17.36 4.53 24.97
N THR A 122 16.55 5.21 25.79
CA THR A 122 15.60 4.58 26.72
C THR A 122 14.20 4.44 26.10
N PHE A 123 13.37 3.61 26.71
CA PHE A 123 11.96 3.52 26.30
C PHE A 123 11.16 4.79 26.64
N LYS A 124 11.58 5.54 27.67
CA LYS A 124 10.97 6.84 28.03
C LYS A 124 11.10 7.86 26.89
N GLU A 125 12.26 7.92 26.25
CA GLU A 125 12.47 8.73 25.03
C GLU A 125 11.57 8.26 23.89
N ALA A 126 11.48 6.94 23.68
CA ALA A 126 10.67 6.36 22.62
C ALA A 126 9.17 6.66 22.80
N LEU A 127 8.66 6.55 24.02
CA LEU A 127 7.27 6.86 24.34
C LEU A 127 6.98 8.36 24.19
N ALA A 128 7.88 9.23 24.64
CA ALA A 128 7.76 10.67 24.43
C ALA A 128 7.75 11.03 22.93
N THR A 129 8.64 10.43 22.13
CA THR A 129 8.68 10.60 20.67
C THR A 129 7.36 10.20 20.01
N ALA A 130 6.81 9.03 20.38
CA ALA A 130 5.54 8.57 19.84
C ALA A 130 4.37 9.53 20.17
N ARG A 131 4.41 10.16 21.36
CA ARG A 131 3.43 11.17 21.76
C ARG A 131 3.58 12.47 20.96
N HIS A 132 4.80 12.91 20.66
CA HIS A 132 5.03 14.05 19.77
C HIS A 132 4.52 13.79 18.35
N ILE A 133 4.82 12.62 17.78
CA ILE A 133 4.27 12.19 16.49
C ILE A 133 2.74 12.18 16.54
N HIS A 134 2.17 11.63 17.60
CA HIS A 134 0.72 11.60 17.78
C HIS A 134 0.13 13.02 17.80
N ASN A 135 0.63 13.90 18.65
CA ASN A 135 0.13 15.26 18.81
C ASN A 135 0.27 16.06 17.51
N PHE A 136 1.40 15.93 16.81
CA PHE A 136 1.58 16.56 15.50
C PHE A 136 0.55 16.08 14.47
N LEU A 137 0.34 14.76 14.37
CA LEU A 137 -0.62 14.21 13.40
C LEU A 137 -2.08 14.49 13.77
N THR A 138 -2.45 14.50 15.05
CA THR A 138 -3.87 14.58 15.48
C THR A 138 -4.32 15.97 15.93
N VAL A 139 -3.44 16.74 16.59
CA VAL A 139 -3.75 18.07 17.14
C VAL A 139 -3.32 19.17 16.19
N GLU A 140 -2.10 19.10 15.66
CA GLU A 140 -1.60 20.06 14.68
C GLU A 140 -2.08 19.76 13.24
N ASN A 141 -2.65 18.58 13.03
CA ASN A 141 -3.12 18.11 11.72
C ASN A 141 -2.02 18.07 10.66
N GLY A 142 -0.82 17.68 11.08
CA GLY A 142 0.37 17.57 10.26
C GLY A 142 0.35 16.43 9.24
N SER A 143 1.21 16.53 8.22
CA SER A 143 1.32 15.58 7.10
C SER A 143 2.66 14.84 7.04
N VAL A 144 3.72 15.42 7.59
CA VAL A 144 5.08 14.84 7.59
C VAL A 144 5.74 15.11 8.94
N TYR A 145 6.29 14.08 9.56
CA TYR A 145 7.06 14.19 10.80
C TYR A 145 8.44 13.56 10.56
N LEU A 146 9.51 14.32 10.78
CA LEU A 146 10.89 13.91 10.62
C LEU A 146 11.62 13.98 11.97
N VAL A 147 12.07 12.82 12.44
CA VAL A 147 13.05 12.77 13.54
C VAL A 147 14.40 13.21 12.99
N TRP A 148 15.16 13.97 13.79
CA TRP A 148 16.39 14.61 13.34
C TRP A 148 17.40 13.64 12.72
N THR A 149 17.84 12.62 13.46
CA THR A 149 18.92 11.74 13.00
C THR A 149 18.50 10.27 12.91
N LEU A 150 18.62 9.69 11.71
CA LEU A 150 18.51 8.24 11.52
C LEU A 150 19.68 7.51 12.16
N PHE A 151 20.92 7.91 11.84
CA PHE A 151 22.15 7.37 12.41
C PHE A 151 22.86 8.45 13.20
N TRP A 152 23.26 8.19 14.45
CA TRP A 152 24.05 9.13 15.23
C TRP A 152 24.92 8.44 16.28
N TYR A 153 25.78 9.21 16.95
CA TYR A 153 26.56 8.76 18.11
C TYR A 153 25.81 9.10 19.42
N ARG A 154 26.22 8.55 20.58
CA ARG A 154 25.63 8.86 21.92
C ARG A 154 24.16 8.47 22.14
N GLU A 155 23.65 7.50 21.40
CA GLU A 155 22.28 6.97 21.61
C GLU A 155 21.12 7.93 21.32
N THR A 156 21.37 9.10 20.72
CA THR A 156 20.33 10.08 20.36
C THR A 156 19.78 9.93 18.93
N GLY A 157 20.36 9.02 18.12
CA GLY A 157 19.82 8.66 16.81
C GLY A 157 18.79 7.55 16.89
N LEU A 158 18.06 7.29 15.81
CA LEU A 158 17.25 6.06 15.73
C LEU A 158 18.15 4.81 15.81
N ILE A 159 19.34 4.90 15.24
CA ILE A 159 20.39 3.89 15.28
C ILE A 159 21.68 4.53 15.80
N THR A 160 22.26 3.93 16.84
CA THR A 160 23.58 4.29 17.34
C THR A 160 24.66 3.52 16.60
N ILE A 161 25.67 4.22 16.10
CA ILE A 161 26.87 3.60 15.52
C ILE A 161 28.04 3.71 16.51
N TYR A 162 28.68 2.58 16.83
CA TYR A 162 29.87 2.53 17.67
C TYR A 162 31.10 2.28 16.79
N SER A 163 31.83 3.36 16.49
CA SER A 163 33.05 3.30 15.68
C SER A 163 34.18 2.51 16.35
N SER A 164 34.18 2.43 17.68
CA SER A 164 35.23 1.75 18.46
C SER A 164 35.30 0.24 18.25
N ASN A 165 34.20 -0.40 17.86
CA ASN A 165 34.12 -1.86 17.73
C ASN A 165 33.32 -2.33 16.51
N ASN A 166 33.08 -1.44 15.54
CA ASN A 166 32.33 -1.72 14.31
C ASN A 166 30.95 -2.37 14.58
N SER A 167 30.23 -1.88 15.60
CA SER A 167 28.91 -2.37 15.98
C SER A 167 27.87 -1.25 15.95
N TYR A 168 26.60 -1.63 15.99
CA TYR A 168 25.48 -0.69 16.06
C TYR A 168 24.42 -1.18 17.04
N LYS A 169 23.60 -0.24 17.52
CA LYS A 169 22.43 -0.51 18.35
C LYS A 169 21.23 0.20 17.73
N VAL A 170 20.16 -0.55 17.51
CA VAL A 170 18.85 0.04 17.14
C VAL A 170 18.17 0.50 18.42
N ASN A 171 17.98 1.81 18.56
CA ASN A 171 17.46 2.39 19.81
C ASN A 171 15.93 2.21 19.89
N PRO A 172 15.34 2.19 21.11
CA PRO A 172 13.89 2.09 21.28
C PRO A 172 13.07 3.09 20.46
N VAL A 173 13.58 4.32 20.29
CA VAL A 173 12.93 5.36 19.48
C VAL A 173 12.72 4.94 18.01
N TYR A 174 13.60 4.12 17.43
CA TYR A 174 13.39 3.55 16.09
C TYR A 174 12.09 2.76 16.02
N TYR A 175 11.82 1.91 17.02
CA TYR A 175 10.62 1.09 17.05
C TYR A 175 9.36 1.90 17.36
N ALA A 176 9.48 3.03 18.07
CA ALA A 176 8.38 3.98 18.23
C ALA A 176 8.03 4.67 16.91
N VAL A 177 9.03 5.14 16.15
CA VAL A 177 8.82 5.73 14.81
C VAL A 177 8.27 4.69 13.83
N LYS A 178 8.79 3.47 13.86
CA LYS A 178 8.37 2.35 13.00
C LYS A 178 6.88 2.02 13.13
N GLN A 179 6.29 2.22 14.32
CA GLN A 179 4.84 2.03 14.54
C GLN A 179 3.98 2.98 13.70
N TYR A 180 4.54 4.09 13.22
CA TYR A 180 3.88 4.97 12.26
C TYR A 180 4.42 4.71 10.84
N SER A 181 5.74 4.84 10.64
CA SER A 181 6.34 4.90 9.30
C SER A 181 6.23 3.60 8.49
N LYS A 182 6.17 2.43 9.15
CA LYS A 182 6.01 1.15 8.44
C LYS A 182 4.56 0.93 7.97
N PHE A 183 3.59 1.42 8.72
CA PHE A 183 2.17 1.04 8.55
C PHE A 183 1.31 2.15 7.94
N ILE A 184 1.83 3.38 7.85
CA ILE A 184 1.14 4.53 7.26
C ILE A 184 1.90 4.92 5.99
N SER A 185 1.41 4.46 4.85
CA SER A 185 2.04 4.72 3.54
C SER A 185 1.78 6.16 3.07
N PRO A 186 2.64 6.73 2.21
CA PRO A 186 2.38 8.00 1.54
C PRO A 186 1.01 8.00 0.84
N GLY A 187 0.25 9.11 0.97
CA GLY A 187 -1.11 9.22 0.44
C GLY A 187 -2.20 8.70 1.38
N SER A 188 -1.85 8.15 2.55
CA SER A 188 -2.84 7.80 3.57
C SER A 188 -3.50 9.07 4.14
N ARG A 189 -4.81 9.00 4.36
CA ARG A 189 -5.60 10.06 4.96
C ARG A 189 -5.92 9.73 6.40
N ARG A 190 -5.60 10.64 7.33
CA ARG A 190 -6.03 10.48 8.73
C ARG A 190 -7.56 10.53 8.79
N ILE A 191 -8.17 9.56 9.48
CA ILE A 191 -9.61 9.45 9.70
C ILE A 191 -9.92 9.67 11.18
N TYR A 192 -11.19 9.94 11.49
CA TYR A 192 -11.62 10.20 12.86
C TYR A 192 -11.38 8.98 13.76
N ALA A 193 -10.70 9.21 14.88
CA ALA A 193 -10.55 8.26 15.97
C ALA A 193 -10.52 9.02 17.30
N SER A 194 -11.09 8.44 18.35
CA SER A 194 -11.17 9.05 19.66
C SER A 194 -11.15 7.97 20.75
N SER A 195 -10.60 8.32 21.91
CA SER A 195 -10.60 7.50 23.12
C SER A 195 -11.37 8.22 24.22
N ASN A 196 -12.15 7.46 25.00
CA ASN A 196 -12.74 7.92 26.27
C ASN A 196 -11.86 7.56 27.49
N ILE A 197 -10.71 6.91 27.27
CA ILE A 197 -9.71 6.58 28.30
C ILE A 197 -8.57 7.59 28.18
N SER A 198 -8.36 8.39 29.22
CA SER A 198 -7.43 9.54 29.22
C SER A 198 -5.97 9.18 28.96
N ASP A 199 -5.58 7.95 29.29
CA ASP A 199 -4.22 7.45 29.06
C ASP A 199 -4.02 6.76 27.71
N LEU A 200 -5.07 6.69 26.88
CA LEU A 200 -4.96 6.17 25.53
C LEU A 200 -5.05 7.29 24.50
N LEU A 201 -3.97 7.47 23.75
CA LEU A 201 -3.95 8.29 22.54
C LEU A 201 -4.22 7.40 21.35
N VAL A 202 -5.17 7.76 20.48
CA VAL A 202 -5.60 6.92 19.34
C VAL A 202 -5.65 7.74 18.07
N SER A 203 -5.02 7.24 17.01
CA SER A 203 -5.08 7.83 15.67
C SER A 203 -5.34 6.74 14.65
N ALA A 204 -6.03 7.05 13.56
CA ALA A 204 -6.34 6.10 12.50
C ALA A 204 -6.14 6.71 11.12
N TYR A 205 -5.75 5.88 10.16
CA TYR A 205 -5.34 6.29 8.82
C TYR A 205 -5.92 5.33 7.79
N LEU A 206 -6.51 5.88 6.73
CA LEU A 206 -7.03 5.15 5.57
C LEU A 206 -6.06 5.33 4.40
N ASN A 207 -5.51 4.22 3.92
CA ASN A 207 -4.79 4.19 2.65
C ASN A 207 -5.83 4.14 1.52
N GLU A 208 -6.16 5.30 0.93
CA GLU A 208 -7.17 5.40 -0.12
C GLU A 208 -6.90 4.50 -1.34
N PRO A 209 -5.64 4.34 -1.82
CA PRO A 209 -5.32 3.43 -2.90
C PRO A 209 -5.80 1.98 -2.71
N ASN A 210 -5.73 1.41 -1.51
CA ASN A 210 -6.07 -0.01 -1.28
C ASN A 210 -7.20 -0.23 -0.26
N GLY A 211 -7.69 0.83 0.38
CA GLY A 211 -8.73 0.80 1.40
C GLY A 211 -8.24 0.40 2.80
N ASN A 212 -6.95 0.06 2.98
CA ASN A 212 -6.45 -0.45 4.26
C ASN A 212 -6.53 0.62 5.36
N VAL A 213 -6.86 0.18 6.56
CA VAL A 213 -6.97 1.00 7.76
C VAL A 213 -5.85 0.63 8.73
N THR A 214 -5.08 1.63 9.13
CA THR A 214 -4.07 1.54 10.20
C THR A 214 -4.56 2.31 11.41
N ILE A 215 -4.51 1.71 12.60
CA ILE A 215 -4.89 2.34 13.87
C ILE A 215 -3.67 2.27 14.79
N VAL A 216 -3.17 3.43 15.24
CA VAL A 216 -2.05 3.52 16.20
C VAL A 216 -2.59 3.97 17.55
N ILE A 217 -2.29 3.20 18.59
CA ILE A 217 -2.75 3.41 19.96
C ILE A 217 -1.53 3.50 20.87
N ILE A 218 -1.44 4.57 21.66
CA ILE A 218 -0.41 4.74 22.68
C ILE A 218 -1.08 4.64 24.05
N ASN A 219 -0.69 3.66 24.86
CA ASN A 219 -0.95 3.67 26.29
C ASN A 219 0.17 4.43 26.99
N LYS A 220 -0.10 5.65 27.44
CA LYS A 220 0.86 6.46 28.22
C LYS A 220 0.78 6.22 29.73
N GLY A 221 -0.16 5.40 30.18
CA GLY A 221 -0.38 5.09 31.59
C GLY A 221 0.54 3.98 32.10
N SER A 222 0.59 3.85 33.42
CA SER A 222 1.37 2.83 34.14
C SER A 222 0.64 1.49 34.30
N ASP A 223 -0.62 1.40 33.86
CA ASP A 223 -1.44 0.20 34.00
C ASP A 223 -1.76 -0.45 32.64
N THR A 224 -2.00 -1.76 32.68
CA THR A 224 -2.55 -2.49 31.51
C THR A 224 -4.00 -2.09 31.29
N VAL A 225 -4.34 -1.70 30.07
CA VAL A 225 -5.71 -1.37 29.66
C VAL A 225 -6.28 -2.49 28.79
N LYS A 226 -7.37 -3.11 29.25
CA LYS A 226 -8.20 -4.01 28.44
C LYS A 226 -9.42 -3.22 27.97
N THR A 227 -9.58 -3.08 26.66
CA THR A 227 -10.66 -2.26 26.08
C THR A 227 -11.14 -2.80 24.75
N LYS A 228 -12.14 -2.14 24.17
CA LYS A 228 -12.69 -2.48 22.85
C LYS A 228 -12.59 -1.27 21.92
N ILE A 229 -12.27 -1.51 20.67
CA ILE A 229 -12.29 -0.49 19.61
C ILE A 229 -13.56 -0.69 18.81
N GLN A 230 -14.41 0.33 18.77
CA GLN A 230 -15.60 0.31 17.91
C GLN A 230 -15.21 0.79 16.50
N LEU A 231 -15.49 -0.04 15.50
CA LEU A 231 -15.31 0.32 14.10
C LEU A 231 -16.63 0.87 13.56
N LYS A 232 -16.67 2.13 13.14
CA LYS A 232 -17.86 2.77 12.54
C LYS A 232 -17.59 3.11 11.08
N ASN A 233 -18.45 2.61 10.19
CA ASN A 233 -18.30 2.77 8.73
C ASN A 233 -16.96 2.25 8.20
N ILE A 234 -16.34 1.31 8.92
CA ILE A 234 -15.13 0.60 8.51
C ILE A 234 -15.54 -0.84 8.23
N GLN A 235 -15.22 -1.32 7.03
CA GLN A 235 -15.68 -2.61 6.49
C GLN A 235 -14.68 -3.75 6.74
N TRP A 236 -13.61 -3.46 7.47
CA TRP A 236 -12.55 -4.40 7.82
C TRP A 236 -12.87 -5.15 9.09
N ASN A 237 -12.70 -6.47 9.06
CA ASN A 237 -12.96 -7.35 10.20
C ASN A 237 -11.71 -8.12 10.69
N LEU A 238 -10.56 -7.96 10.05
CA LEU A 238 -9.30 -8.62 10.40
C LEU A 238 -8.16 -7.60 10.46
N PHE A 239 -7.37 -7.67 11.53
CA PHE A 239 -6.23 -6.79 11.74
C PHE A 239 -5.04 -7.57 12.29
N LYS A 240 -3.84 -7.24 11.80
CA LYS A 240 -2.58 -7.65 12.44
C LYS A 240 -2.24 -6.67 13.54
N GLN A 241 -1.79 -7.18 14.69
CA GLN A 241 -1.35 -6.36 15.82
C GLN A 241 0.17 -6.34 15.92
N TYR A 242 0.75 -5.14 15.99
CA TYR A 242 2.18 -4.92 16.23
C TYR A 242 2.40 -4.07 17.47
N ARG A 243 3.31 -4.44 18.37
CA ARG A 243 3.50 -3.75 19.65
C ARG A 243 4.96 -3.38 19.92
N THR A 244 5.14 -2.19 20.46
CA THR A 244 6.40 -1.69 21.00
C THR A 244 6.19 -1.35 22.47
N SER A 245 7.05 -1.87 23.33
CA SER A 245 7.07 -1.65 24.79
C SER A 245 8.53 -1.74 25.27
N ILE A 246 8.76 -1.73 26.58
CA ILE A 246 10.11 -1.92 27.12
C ILE A 246 10.73 -3.29 26.74
N THR A 247 9.91 -4.31 26.48
CA THR A 247 10.36 -5.66 26.08
C THR A 247 10.11 -5.99 24.62
N GLU A 248 9.30 -5.20 23.89
CA GLU A 248 8.86 -5.51 22.54
C GLU A 248 9.29 -4.44 21.53
N LYS A 249 9.80 -4.88 20.38
CA LYS A 249 10.44 -4.05 19.37
C LYS A 249 9.63 -4.01 18.07
N CYS A 250 8.42 -3.46 18.11
CA CYS A 250 7.44 -3.52 17.02
C CYS A 250 7.16 -4.99 16.61
N GLU A 251 6.97 -5.84 17.62
CA GLU A 251 6.75 -7.28 17.48
C GLU A 251 5.32 -7.56 17.01
N TYR A 252 5.15 -8.59 16.18
CA TYR A 252 3.82 -9.08 15.82
C TYR A 252 3.24 -9.91 16.97
N ILE A 253 2.07 -9.50 17.47
CA ILE A 253 1.44 -10.10 18.67
C ILE A 253 0.38 -11.13 18.28
N GLY A 254 -0.15 -11.04 17.06
CA GLY A 254 -1.20 -11.91 16.56
C GLY A 254 -2.22 -11.16 15.72
N ASP A 255 -3.18 -11.91 15.22
CA ASP A 255 -4.33 -11.39 14.51
C ASP A 255 -5.48 -11.15 15.48
N ILE A 256 -6.22 -10.06 15.24
CA ILE A 256 -7.44 -9.74 15.94
C ILE A 256 -8.59 -9.66 14.92
N LYS A 257 -9.70 -10.30 15.28
CA LYS A 257 -10.91 -10.34 14.47
C LYS A 257 -11.99 -9.52 15.14
N GLU A 258 -12.70 -8.75 14.33
CA GLU A 258 -13.89 -8.02 14.72
C GLU A 258 -15.01 -9.00 15.09
N SER A 259 -15.63 -8.78 16.25
CA SER A 259 -16.79 -9.52 16.71
C SER A 259 -17.84 -8.58 17.33
N GLY A 260 -18.99 -8.44 16.67
CA GLY A 260 -20.14 -7.69 17.19
C GLY A 260 -20.03 -6.16 17.10
N GLY A 261 -19.29 -5.63 16.13
CA GLY A 261 -18.91 -4.24 15.93
C GLY A 261 -17.60 -3.80 16.61
N PHE A 262 -16.84 -4.73 17.20
CA PHE A 262 -15.73 -4.41 18.11
C PHE A 262 -14.49 -5.28 17.90
N LEU A 263 -13.32 -4.66 18.11
CA LEU A 263 -12.04 -5.34 18.30
C LEU A 263 -11.66 -5.32 19.79
N GLU A 264 -11.48 -6.48 20.42
CA GLU A 264 -11.05 -6.58 21.83
C GLU A 264 -9.53 -6.55 21.98
N ILE A 265 -8.99 -5.55 22.66
CA ILE A 265 -7.54 -5.31 22.73
C ILE A 265 -7.04 -5.22 24.16
N THR A 266 -5.83 -5.75 24.39
CA THR A 266 -5.06 -5.57 25.63
C THR A 266 -3.81 -4.75 25.34
N LEU A 267 -3.68 -3.62 26.02
CA LEU A 267 -2.60 -2.65 25.85
C LEU A 267 -1.76 -2.62 27.15
N PRO A 268 -0.53 -3.15 27.14
CA PRO A 268 0.39 -3.05 28.27
C PRO A 268 0.64 -1.60 28.68
N PRO A 269 1.09 -1.34 29.93
CA PRO A 269 1.52 -0.01 30.33
C PRO A 269 2.64 0.49 29.42
N GLU A 270 2.73 1.81 29.25
CA GLU A 270 3.79 2.45 28.47
C GLU A 270 4.07 1.71 27.15
N SER A 271 3.08 1.65 26.26
CA SER A 271 3.19 0.87 25.03
C SER A 271 2.57 1.57 23.83
N ILE A 272 3.07 1.20 22.66
CA ILE A 272 2.57 1.66 21.36
C ILE A 272 2.10 0.41 20.62
N THR A 273 0.84 0.37 20.22
CA THR A 273 0.24 -0.74 19.50
C THR A 273 -0.38 -0.26 18.20
N THR A 274 0.01 -0.88 17.09
CA THR A 274 -0.53 -0.60 15.76
C THR A 274 -1.34 -1.78 15.26
N LEU A 275 -2.56 -1.51 14.83
CA LEU A 275 -3.43 -2.45 14.14
C LEU A 275 -3.42 -2.11 12.66
N MET A 276 -3.14 -3.09 11.82
CA MET A 276 -3.16 -2.93 10.36
C MET A 276 -4.23 -3.87 9.79
N SER A 277 -5.24 -3.31 9.14
CA SER A 277 -6.27 -4.12 8.49
C SER A 277 -5.66 -4.97 7.40
N TYR A 278 -6.19 -6.15 7.21
CA TYR A 278 -5.87 -6.98 6.06
C TYR A 278 -7.10 -7.75 5.62
N SER A 279 -7.11 -8.17 4.37
CA SER A 279 -8.14 -9.07 3.85
C SER A 279 -7.60 -10.47 3.78
N SER A 280 -8.43 -11.47 4.04
CA SER A 280 -8.17 -12.83 3.54
C SER A 280 -8.40 -12.94 2.03
N ILE A 281 -9.08 -11.98 1.40
CA ILE A 281 -9.46 -11.96 -0.03
C ILE A 281 -8.89 -10.70 -0.71
N MET A 282 -8.13 -10.86 -1.79
CA MET A 282 -7.47 -9.71 -2.41
C MET A 282 -8.45 -8.73 -3.09
N PRO A 283 -8.21 -7.42 -3.04
CA PRO A 283 -9.06 -6.43 -3.71
C PRO A 283 -9.02 -6.60 -5.24
N PHE A 284 -10.19 -6.75 -5.87
CA PHE A 284 -10.34 -6.90 -7.32
C PHE A 284 -11.24 -5.81 -7.90
N ASN A 285 -11.00 -5.45 -9.17
CA ASN A 285 -11.89 -4.55 -9.92
C ASN A 285 -13.02 -5.36 -10.55
N VAL A 286 -14.22 -4.79 -10.59
CA VAL A 286 -15.35 -5.32 -11.37
C VAL A 286 -15.62 -4.34 -12.50
N TYR A 287 -15.62 -4.86 -13.72
CA TYR A 287 -15.93 -4.08 -14.92
C TYR A 287 -17.39 -4.28 -15.29
N GLY A 288 -18.11 -3.19 -15.50
CA GLY A 288 -19.47 -3.18 -16.02
C GLY A 288 -19.56 -2.33 -17.27
N TYR A 289 -20.45 -2.72 -18.20
CA TYR A 289 -20.71 -1.95 -19.41
C TYR A 289 -22.08 -1.29 -19.32
N VAL A 290 -22.15 -0.04 -19.79
CA VAL A 290 -23.40 0.67 -19.99
C VAL A 290 -23.63 0.80 -21.49
N LYS A 291 -24.75 0.26 -21.98
CA LYS A 291 -25.15 0.37 -23.40
C LYS A 291 -26.20 1.47 -23.55
N ASP A 292 -25.90 2.47 -24.36
CA ASP A 292 -26.89 3.43 -24.85
C ASP A 292 -27.52 2.89 -26.14
N GLU A 293 -28.79 2.51 -26.09
CA GLU A 293 -29.51 1.95 -27.26
C GLU A 293 -29.79 2.98 -28.36
N LYS A 294 -29.80 4.29 -28.06
CA LYS A 294 -30.06 5.32 -29.07
C LYS A 294 -28.85 5.62 -29.93
N GLU A 295 -27.65 5.54 -29.36
CA GLU A 295 -26.39 5.80 -30.06
C GLU A 295 -25.58 4.55 -30.37
N ASN A 296 -26.05 3.37 -29.93
CA ASN A 296 -25.30 2.10 -29.96
C ASN A 296 -23.88 2.23 -29.40
N ARG A 297 -23.70 3.15 -28.44
CA ARG A 297 -22.42 3.41 -27.76
C ARG A 297 -22.36 2.57 -26.49
N ILE A 298 -21.27 1.83 -26.35
CA ILE A 298 -20.90 1.14 -25.12
C ILE A 298 -19.93 2.06 -24.38
N SER A 299 -20.31 2.53 -23.20
CA SER A 299 -19.38 3.19 -22.30
C SER A 299 -18.98 2.22 -21.20
N GLU A 300 -17.69 1.91 -21.11
CA GLU A 300 -17.10 1.21 -19.98
C GLU A 300 -17.26 2.06 -18.72
N ALA A 301 -17.91 1.50 -17.70
CA ALA A 301 -17.91 2.08 -16.37
C ALA A 301 -16.93 1.27 -15.51
N LEU A 302 -15.74 1.82 -15.30
CA LEU A 302 -14.75 1.24 -14.41
C LEU A 302 -15.17 1.55 -12.96
N VAL A 303 -15.81 0.60 -12.30
CA VAL A 303 -16.18 0.74 -10.90
C VAL A 303 -15.15 0.02 -10.04
N ARG A 304 -14.26 0.82 -9.45
CA ARG A 304 -13.29 0.34 -8.49
C ARG A 304 -14.01 -0.02 -7.20
N ILE A 305 -14.04 -1.30 -6.84
CA ILE A 305 -14.53 -1.75 -5.54
C ILE A 305 -13.33 -1.81 -4.60
N SER A 306 -13.08 -0.72 -3.89
CA SER A 306 -12.20 -0.75 -2.72
C SER A 306 -13.02 -1.28 -1.54
N SER A 307 -12.99 -2.60 -1.35
CA SER A 307 -13.36 -3.35 -0.13
C SER A 307 -14.70 -3.01 0.57
N SER A 308 -15.67 -3.93 0.44
CA SER A 308 -16.58 -4.34 1.52
C SER A 308 -17.22 -5.69 1.17
N ILE A 309 -16.49 -6.78 1.40
CA ILE A 309 -17.14 -8.07 1.57
C ILE A 309 -17.60 -8.10 3.02
N ASP A 310 -18.90 -7.92 3.25
CA ASP A 310 -19.52 -8.32 4.51
C ASP A 310 -19.31 -9.83 4.66
N CYS A 311 -18.48 -10.24 5.61
CA CYS A 311 -18.41 -11.64 6.00
C CYS A 311 -19.72 -12.02 6.69
N VAL A 312 -20.62 -12.67 5.95
CA VAL A 312 -21.46 -13.71 6.55
C VAL A 312 -20.55 -14.93 6.76
N SER A 313 -20.57 -15.43 7.99
CA SER A 313 -19.78 -16.55 8.49
C SER A 313 -19.57 -17.70 7.48
N THR A 314 -18.31 -18.05 7.21
CA THR A 314 -17.98 -19.40 6.74
C THR A 314 -17.62 -20.24 7.96
N ARG A 315 -18.53 -21.09 8.42
CA ARG A 315 -18.10 -22.34 9.07
C ARG A 315 -17.32 -23.11 8.01
N SER A 316 -16.05 -23.39 8.27
CA SER A 316 -15.21 -24.39 7.60
C SER A 316 -15.51 -24.65 6.12
N GLY A 317 -14.77 -23.98 5.23
CA GLY A 317 -14.47 -24.44 3.87
C GLY A 317 -15.65 -24.78 2.96
N ARG A 318 -16.22 -23.76 2.28
CA ARG A 318 -16.79 -23.85 0.91
C ARG A 318 -17.16 -22.46 0.37
N GLU A 319 -17.25 -22.37 -0.96
CA GLU A 319 -17.45 -21.19 -1.82
C GLU A 319 -18.50 -20.20 -1.30
N GLY A 320 -18.22 -18.89 -1.47
CA GLY A 320 -19.08 -17.78 -1.07
C GLY A 320 -19.63 -17.00 -2.26
N GLU A 321 -20.93 -16.71 -2.21
CA GLU A 321 -21.61 -15.75 -3.09
C GLU A 321 -21.56 -14.36 -2.44
N TYR A 322 -21.13 -13.32 -3.17
CA TYR A 322 -21.03 -11.95 -2.64
C TYR A 322 -21.97 -11.00 -3.35
N ASN A 323 -22.78 -10.25 -2.60
CA ASN A 323 -23.59 -9.16 -3.14
C ASN A 323 -22.77 -7.88 -3.23
N VAL A 324 -22.52 -7.42 -4.45
CA VAL A 324 -21.79 -6.19 -4.75
C VAL A 324 -22.76 -5.09 -5.14
N THR A 325 -22.78 -3.97 -4.42
CA THR A 325 -23.51 -2.76 -4.81
C THR A 325 -22.62 -1.85 -5.67
N ILE A 326 -23.00 -1.67 -6.93
CA ILE A 326 -22.35 -0.73 -7.87
C ILE A 326 -23.13 0.57 -7.87
N LEU A 327 -22.50 1.69 -7.51
CA LEU A 327 -23.06 3.03 -7.59
C LEU A 327 -22.56 3.72 -8.86
N VAL A 328 -23.42 3.84 -9.87
CA VAL A 328 -23.13 4.64 -11.06
C VAL A 328 -23.61 6.07 -10.83
N LYS A 329 -22.70 7.05 -10.86
CA LYS A 329 -23.02 8.49 -10.76
C LYS A 329 -23.15 9.10 -12.16
N ASP A 330 -23.86 10.21 -12.27
CA ASP A 330 -24.01 11.00 -13.51
C ASP A 330 -24.67 10.25 -14.67
N VAL A 331 -25.61 9.37 -14.35
CA VAL A 331 -26.40 8.61 -15.31
C VAL A 331 -27.38 9.56 -16.02
N LYS A 332 -27.26 9.71 -17.35
CA LYS A 332 -28.26 10.40 -18.18
C LYS A 332 -29.59 9.63 -18.18
N ASP A 333 -30.72 10.33 -18.30
CA ASP A 333 -32.10 9.83 -18.11
C ASP A 333 -32.53 8.60 -18.94
N ASN A 334 -31.69 8.06 -19.83
CA ASN A 334 -32.06 6.98 -20.78
C ASN A 334 -31.18 5.71 -20.71
N ILE A 335 -30.45 5.48 -19.62
CA ILE A 335 -29.61 4.29 -19.47
C ILE A 335 -30.41 3.12 -18.85
N ARG A 336 -30.55 2.01 -19.58
CA ARG A 336 -30.98 0.71 -19.04
C ARG A 336 -29.78 -0.24 -19.01
N ILE A 337 -29.55 -0.89 -17.87
CA ILE A 337 -28.50 -1.91 -17.71
C ILE A 337 -29.03 -3.22 -18.30
N GLY A 338 -28.42 -3.69 -19.39
CA GLY A 338 -28.69 -5.02 -19.95
C GLY A 338 -28.23 -6.11 -18.98
N ALA A 339 -28.91 -7.26 -19.00
CA ALA A 339 -28.54 -8.41 -18.16
C ALA A 339 -27.05 -8.76 -18.35
N ILE A 340 -26.34 -8.96 -17.23
CA ILE A 340 -25.02 -9.60 -17.26
C ILE A 340 -25.28 -11.07 -17.61
N HIS A 341 -25.06 -11.45 -18.86
CA HIS A 341 -25.14 -12.84 -19.32
C HIS A 341 -23.73 -13.43 -19.39
N ASP A 342 -23.43 -14.39 -18.50
CA ASP A 342 -22.48 -15.43 -18.84
C ASP A 342 -23.23 -16.50 -19.65
N GLY A 343 -22.59 -17.06 -20.67
CA GLY A 343 -23.21 -18.05 -21.54
C GLY A 343 -23.53 -19.40 -20.86
N LYS A 344 -23.29 -19.60 -19.56
CA LYS A 344 -23.55 -20.86 -18.84
C LYS A 344 -23.74 -20.61 -17.34
N SER A 345 -25.02 -20.49 -16.94
CA SER A 345 -25.56 -20.58 -15.57
C SER A 345 -25.45 -19.37 -14.62
N GLY A 346 -26.44 -18.48 -14.70
CA GLY A 346 -27.32 -18.22 -13.55
C GLY A 346 -26.81 -17.38 -12.36
N LEU A 347 -25.84 -16.47 -12.54
CA LEU A 347 -25.17 -15.80 -11.41
C LEU A 347 -25.54 -14.33 -11.11
N ALA A 348 -26.56 -13.72 -11.72
CA ALA A 348 -26.89 -12.32 -11.43
C ALA A 348 -28.39 -12.07 -11.20
N LYS A 349 -28.80 -11.87 -9.94
CA LYS A 349 -30.06 -11.17 -9.63
C LYS A 349 -29.79 -9.67 -9.57
N VAL A 350 -30.10 -8.99 -10.67
CA VAL A 350 -30.02 -7.52 -10.76
C VAL A 350 -31.29 -6.90 -10.18
N SER A 351 -31.17 -6.13 -9.10
CA SER A 351 -32.22 -5.21 -8.66
C SER A 351 -31.79 -3.77 -8.93
N ILE A 352 -32.63 -3.01 -9.65
CA ILE A 352 -32.39 -1.61 -10.01
C ILE A 352 -33.23 -0.74 -9.07
N LEU A 353 -32.58 0.05 -8.22
CA LEU A 353 -33.21 1.18 -7.54
C LEU A 353 -32.79 2.43 -8.31
N SER A 354 -33.70 3.01 -9.11
CA SER A 354 -33.43 4.26 -9.81
C SER A 354 -33.91 5.44 -8.98
N ASN A 355 -32.99 6.34 -8.69
CA ASN A 355 -33.28 7.72 -8.30
C ASN A 355 -32.64 8.57 -9.41
N ASN A 356 -33.17 9.75 -9.74
CA ASN A 356 -32.79 10.60 -10.90
C ASN A 356 -31.29 10.98 -11.04
N LYS A 357 -30.36 10.41 -10.26
CA LYS A 357 -28.91 10.66 -10.32
C LYS A 357 -28.01 9.44 -10.07
N SER A 358 -28.56 8.26 -9.74
CA SER A 358 -27.74 7.08 -9.45
C SER A 358 -28.45 5.76 -9.72
N ILE A 359 -27.70 4.78 -10.24
CA ILE A 359 -28.15 3.38 -10.34
C ILE A 359 -27.36 2.55 -9.31
N GLN A 360 -28.09 1.77 -8.51
CA GLN A 360 -27.55 0.69 -7.69
C GLN A 360 -27.72 -0.65 -8.43
N VAL A 361 -26.62 -1.38 -8.65
CA VAL A 361 -26.64 -2.75 -9.19
C VAL A 361 -26.16 -3.70 -8.13
N ASN A 362 -26.94 -4.73 -7.80
CA ASN A 362 -26.47 -5.85 -6.98
C ASN A 362 -25.97 -6.97 -7.91
N VAL A 363 -24.69 -7.34 -7.79
CA VAL A 363 -24.09 -8.45 -8.53
C VAL A 363 -23.68 -9.54 -7.55
N THR A 364 -24.05 -10.79 -7.81
CA THR A 364 -23.56 -11.94 -7.05
C THR A 364 -22.29 -12.46 -7.70
N ILE A 365 -21.14 -12.33 -7.04
CA ILE A 365 -19.87 -12.84 -7.56
C ILE A 365 -19.54 -14.14 -6.84
N LYS A 366 -19.22 -15.19 -7.59
CA LYS A 366 -18.67 -16.42 -7.05
C LYS A 366 -17.16 -16.25 -6.93
N THR A 367 -16.61 -16.28 -5.70
CA THR A 367 -15.15 -16.32 -5.55
C THR A 367 -14.68 -17.76 -5.49
N SER A 368 -13.57 -18.00 -6.15
CA SER A 368 -12.82 -19.25 -6.05
C SER A 368 -11.53 -18.98 -5.27
N SER A 369 -10.93 -20.03 -4.75
CA SER A 369 -9.63 -19.97 -4.10
C SER A 369 -8.65 -20.87 -4.80
N ILE A 370 -7.39 -20.45 -4.85
CA ILE A 370 -6.28 -21.27 -5.32
C ILE A 370 -5.19 -21.28 -4.26
N THR A 371 -4.66 -22.47 -3.97
CA THR A 371 -3.48 -22.59 -3.12
C THR A 371 -2.26 -22.77 -4.01
N LEU A 372 -1.41 -21.76 -4.06
CA LEU A 372 -0.10 -21.84 -4.69
C LEU A 372 0.85 -22.58 -3.75
N CYS A 373 1.27 -23.77 -4.15
CA CYS A 373 2.23 -24.59 -3.41
C CYS A 373 3.66 -24.28 -3.90
N LEU A 374 4.21 -23.13 -3.48
CA LEU A 374 5.53 -22.68 -3.88
C LEU A 374 6.63 -23.53 -3.20
N LYS A 375 7.56 -24.06 -3.99
CA LYS A 375 8.73 -24.82 -3.53
C LYS A 375 9.93 -23.90 -3.35
N SER A 376 10.82 -24.24 -2.42
CA SER A 376 12.11 -23.55 -2.28
C SER A 376 12.84 -23.49 -3.63
N GLY A 377 13.34 -22.31 -3.98
CA GLY A 377 13.88 -22.00 -5.31
C GLY A 377 12.89 -21.24 -6.19
N TYR A 378 13.03 -21.40 -7.50
CA TYR A 378 12.15 -20.77 -8.48
C TYR A 378 10.83 -21.53 -8.61
N ASN A 379 9.77 -20.79 -8.88
CA ASN A 379 8.46 -21.30 -9.22
C ASN A 379 7.93 -20.50 -10.40
N LEU A 380 7.33 -21.18 -11.37
CA LEU A 380 6.63 -20.52 -12.46
C LEU A 380 5.12 -20.61 -12.19
N PHE A 381 4.51 -19.49 -11.85
CA PHE A 381 3.12 -19.44 -11.39
C PHE A 381 2.29 -18.46 -12.21
N SER A 382 0.97 -18.52 -12.03
CA SER A 382 0.01 -17.56 -12.54
C SER A 382 -1.15 -17.41 -11.56
N LEU A 383 -2.02 -16.41 -11.74
CA LEU A 383 -3.22 -16.22 -10.92
C LEU A 383 -4.46 -16.21 -11.81
N PRO A 384 -5.28 -17.26 -11.86
CA PRO A 384 -6.45 -17.31 -12.75
C PRO A 384 -7.60 -16.36 -12.36
N PHE A 385 -7.40 -15.48 -11.39
CA PHE A 385 -8.43 -14.60 -10.83
C PHE A 385 -8.18 -13.14 -11.18
N LEU A 386 -9.26 -12.38 -11.37
CA LEU A 386 -9.19 -10.93 -11.52
C LEU A 386 -8.56 -10.33 -10.25
N ASN A 387 -7.39 -9.71 -10.39
CA ASN A 387 -6.65 -9.13 -9.27
C ASN A 387 -5.90 -7.85 -9.66
N HIS A 388 -6.65 -6.89 -10.19
CA HIS A 388 -6.11 -5.64 -10.74
C HIS A 388 -5.42 -4.71 -9.72
N SER A 389 -5.42 -5.08 -8.43
CA SER A 389 -4.74 -4.33 -7.37
C SER A 389 -3.38 -4.89 -7.01
N LEU A 390 -3.05 -6.13 -7.41
CA LEU A 390 -1.75 -6.72 -7.11
C LEU A 390 -0.65 -6.15 -7.99
N THR A 391 0.42 -5.77 -7.32
CA THR A 391 1.73 -5.50 -7.92
C THR A 391 2.76 -6.52 -7.43
N ALA A 392 3.91 -6.57 -8.10
CA ALA A 392 5.05 -7.37 -7.72
C ALA A 392 5.44 -7.21 -6.24
N SER A 393 5.54 -5.96 -5.76
CA SER A 393 5.88 -5.63 -4.37
C SER A 393 4.84 -6.16 -3.38
N SER A 394 3.56 -5.88 -3.63
CA SER A 394 2.45 -6.29 -2.76
C SER A 394 2.29 -7.81 -2.68
N LEU A 395 2.60 -8.54 -3.77
CA LEU A 395 2.55 -10.00 -3.77
C LEU A 395 3.72 -10.60 -2.97
N LEU A 396 4.93 -10.04 -3.09
CA LEU A 396 6.04 -10.46 -2.25
C LEU A 396 5.70 -10.24 -0.76
N GLU A 397 5.20 -9.05 -0.41
CA GLU A 397 4.75 -8.73 0.95
C GLU A 397 3.69 -9.70 1.47
N LEU A 398 2.73 -10.09 0.63
CA LEU A 398 1.70 -11.05 0.98
C LEU A 398 2.28 -12.43 1.32
N ILE A 399 3.28 -12.90 0.56
CA ILE A 399 3.95 -14.17 0.82
C ILE A 399 4.80 -14.10 2.09
N GLY A 400 5.34 -12.92 2.40
CA GLY A 400 6.17 -12.68 3.58
C GLY A 400 7.66 -12.81 3.29
N GLU A 401 8.47 -12.96 4.35
CA GLU A 401 9.93 -12.89 4.31
C GLU A 401 10.59 -13.99 3.45
N GLN A 402 9.85 -15.06 3.13
CA GLN A 402 10.36 -16.15 2.30
C GLN A 402 10.47 -15.76 0.82
N ALA A 403 9.64 -14.83 0.32
CA ALA A 403 9.68 -14.42 -1.09
C ALA A 403 10.66 -13.27 -1.31
N GLN A 404 11.57 -13.43 -2.27
CA GLN A 404 12.62 -12.45 -2.52
C GLN A 404 12.37 -11.63 -3.78
N SER A 405 12.07 -12.30 -4.89
CA SER A 405 12.03 -11.66 -6.20
C SER A 405 10.97 -12.28 -7.08
N ILE A 406 10.40 -11.44 -7.94
CA ILE A 406 9.41 -11.83 -8.94
C ILE A 406 9.82 -11.27 -10.30
N PHE A 407 9.59 -12.06 -11.35
CA PHE A 407 10.02 -11.77 -12.70
C PHE A 407 8.85 -11.94 -13.67
N MET A 408 8.68 -10.95 -14.52
CA MET A 408 7.74 -10.95 -15.63
C MET A 408 8.53 -11.03 -16.94
N TYR A 409 8.02 -11.75 -17.93
CA TYR A 409 8.62 -11.79 -19.26
C TYR A 409 7.84 -10.88 -20.21
N ASN A 410 8.49 -9.83 -20.71
CA ASN A 410 7.90 -8.94 -21.71
C ASN A 410 8.10 -9.53 -23.11
N SER A 411 7.04 -10.11 -23.68
CA SER A 411 7.07 -10.76 -25.00
C SER A 411 7.31 -9.79 -26.16
N SER A 412 7.00 -8.50 -26.00
CA SER A 412 7.22 -7.50 -27.08
C SER A 412 8.69 -7.19 -27.30
N ILE A 413 9.50 -7.23 -26.23
CA ILE A 413 10.95 -6.99 -26.28
C ILE A 413 11.80 -8.22 -25.98
N GLN A 414 11.15 -9.38 -25.76
CA GLN A 414 11.75 -10.68 -25.45
C GLN A 414 12.74 -10.63 -24.28
N ARG A 415 12.41 -9.91 -23.19
CA ARG A 415 13.27 -9.74 -22.00
C ARG A 415 12.49 -9.86 -20.70
N PHE A 416 13.20 -10.25 -19.64
CA PHE A 416 12.65 -10.22 -18.28
C PHE A 416 12.70 -8.82 -17.67
N ILE A 417 11.68 -8.52 -16.88
CA ILE A 417 11.59 -7.41 -15.94
C ILE A 417 11.45 -8.03 -14.55
N SER A 418 12.15 -7.49 -13.55
CA SER A 418 12.19 -8.05 -12.20
C SER A 418 11.92 -7.01 -11.14
N TYR A 419 11.35 -7.47 -10.04
CA TYR A 419 11.29 -6.74 -8.78
C TYR A 419 11.89 -7.62 -7.68
N ASP A 420 12.92 -7.14 -7.00
CA ASP A 420 13.58 -7.80 -5.87
C ASP A 420 13.42 -6.95 -4.61
N ARG A 421 12.91 -7.57 -3.54
CA ARG A 421 12.64 -6.89 -2.26
C ARG A 421 13.90 -6.25 -1.66
N LYS A 422 15.05 -6.94 -1.68
CA LYS A 422 16.27 -6.44 -1.04
C LYS A 422 16.79 -5.21 -1.75
N LEU A 423 16.75 -5.21 -3.09
CA LEU A 423 17.14 -4.04 -3.87
C LEU A 423 16.24 -2.83 -3.55
N ALA A 424 14.94 -3.05 -3.38
CA ALA A 424 14.00 -2.00 -2.97
C ALA A 424 14.30 -1.48 -1.55
N GLU A 425 14.63 -2.37 -0.60
CA GLU A 425 15.05 -2.01 0.76
C GLU A 425 16.34 -1.16 0.78
N PHE A 426 17.25 -1.38 -0.17
CA PHE A 426 18.43 -0.53 -0.39
C PHE A 426 18.15 0.78 -1.12
N GLY A 427 16.88 1.08 -1.46
CA GLY A 427 16.48 2.30 -2.16
C GLY A 427 16.75 2.26 -3.67
N ILE A 428 17.06 1.10 -4.25
CA ILE A 428 17.24 0.96 -5.70
C ILE A 428 15.86 0.94 -6.35
N ARG A 429 15.59 1.94 -7.20
CA ARG A 429 14.32 2.07 -7.91
C ARG A 429 14.13 0.89 -8.88
N GLN A 430 12.99 0.22 -8.77
CA GLN A 430 12.59 -0.90 -9.63
C GLN A 430 11.18 -0.65 -10.17
N GLU A 431 10.85 -1.32 -11.29
CA GLU A 431 9.49 -1.28 -11.83
C GLU A 431 8.60 -2.23 -11.03
N ASP A 432 7.65 -1.66 -10.30
CA ASP A 432 6.62 -2.43 -9.58
C ASP A 432 5.45 -2.75 -10.52
N PHE A 433 5.62 -3.77 -11.36
CA PHE A 433 4.65 -4.15 -12.37
C PHE A 433 3.42 -4.84 -11.76
N LYS A 434 2.28 -4.76 -12.47
CA LYS A 434 1.02 -5.39 -12.06
C LYS A 434 1.05 -6.91 -12.29
N ILE A 435 0.39 -7.63 -11.39
CA ILE A 435 0.13 -9.06 -11.55
C ILE A 435 -1.21 -9.24 -12.26
N GLU A 436 -1.16 -9.78 -13.47
CA GLU A 436 -2.30 -9.93 -14.35
C GLU A 436 -2.75 -11.40 -14.45
N PRO A 437 -4.05 -11.67 -14.64
CA PRO A 437 -4.56 -13.03 -14.48
C PRO A 437 -4.06 -14.02 -15.54
N ASN A 438 -3.74 -13.51 -16.72
CA ASN A 438 -3.39 -14.30 -17.91
C ASN A 438 -1.88 -14.36 -18.18
N VAL A 439 -1.09 -13.83 -17.26
CA VAL A 439 0.37 -13.72 -17.40
C VAL A 439 1.04 -14.71 -16.46
N GLY A 440 2.12 -15.33 -16.93
CA GLY A 440 2.97 -16.17 -16.09
C GLY A 440 4.10 -15.36 -15.46
N TYR A 441 4.49 -15.73 -14.24
CA TYR A 441 5.52 -15.03 -13.48
C TYR A 441 6.47 -16.04 -12.83
N PHE A 442 7.76 -15.74 -12.85
CA PHE A 442 8.71 -16.44 -12.00
C PHE A 442 8.72 -15.80 -10.62
N ILE A 443 8.75 -16.62 -9.58
CA ILE A 443 8.98 -16.16 -8.20
C ILE A 443 10.03 -17.02 -7.53
N TYR A 444 10.94 -16.37 -6.81
CA TYR A 444 11.90 -17.05 -5.96
C TYR A 444 11.45 -17.00 -4.49
N VAL A 445 11.37 -18.17 -3.86
CA VAL A 445 11.13 -18.30 -2.41
C VAL A 445 12.25 -19.09 -1.74
N SER A 446 12.66 -18.68 -0.55
CA SER A 446 13.74 -19.31 0.21
C SER A 446 13.34 -20.66 0.81
N ASN A 447 12.06 -20.83 1.16
CA ASN A 447 11.49 -22.03 1.75
C ASN A 447 10.16 -22.38 1.07
N ASN A 448 9.68 -23.62 1.26
CA ASN A 448 8.35 -24.01 0.80
C ASN A 448 7.28 -23.13 1.46
N VAL A 449 6.37 -22.57 0.66
CA VAL A 449 5.26 -21.74 1.15
C VAL A 449 3.97 -22.14 0.43
N ASN A 450 2.91 -22.34 1.21
CA ASN A 450 1.56 -22.46 0.68
C ASN A 450 0.86 -21.12 0.82
N LEU A 451 0.49 -20.50 -0.30
CA LEU A 451 -0.27 -19.26 -0.32
C LEU A 451 -1.67 -19.53 -0.88
N THR A 452 -2.69 -19.43 -0.04
CA THR A 452 -4.08 -19.45 -0.51
C THR A 452 -4.50 -18.04 -0.92
N ILE A 453 -4.86 -17.89 -2.19
CA ILE A 453 -5.38 -16.67 -2.78
C ILE A 453 -6.85 -16.88 -3.10
N PHE A 454 -7.68 -15.92 -2.71
CA PHE A 454 -9.09 -15.86 -3.10
C PHE A 454 -9.27 -14.75 -4.12
N GLY A 455 -10.11 -14.99 -5.13
CA GLY A 455 -10.44 -13.99 -6.13
C GLY A 455 -11.67 -14.36 -6.95
N ALA A 456 -12.15 -13.40 -7.73
CA ALA A 456 -13.22 -13.63 -8.70
C ALA A 456 -12.64 -14.35 -9.93
N GLU A 457 -13.35 -15.37 -10.43
CA GLU A 457 -12.92 -16.06 -11.65
C GLU A 457 -12.82 -15.10 -12.83
N ASN A 458 -11.72 -15.18 -13.59
CA ASN A 458 -11.57 -14.38 -14.81
C ASN A 458 -12.45 -14.95 -15.94
N ILE A 459 -13.72 -14.51 -15.98
CA ILE A 459 -14.69 -14.94 -17.00
C ILE A 459 -14.69 -14.07 -18.26
N LEU A 460 -14.07 -12.88 -18.22
CA LEU A 460 -14.17 -11.88 -19.30
C LEU A 460 -12.99 -11.91 -20.28
N ASP A 461 -11.76 -12.07 -19.78
CA ASP A 461 -10.56 -11.97 -20.61
C ASP A 461 -9.97 -13.35 -20.91
N ARG A 462 -10.59 -14.11 -21.82
CA ARG A 462 -10.06 -15.40 -22.31
C ARG A 462 -9.31 -15.30 -23.64
N ILE A 463 -8.85 -14.10 -23.97
CA ILE A 463 -8.08 -13.80 -25.18
C ILE A 463 -6.68 -13.38 -24.72
N ILE A 464 -5.66 -14.16 -25.06
CA ILE A 464 -4.26 -13.82 -24.76
C ILE A 464 -3.57 -13.45 -26.06
N PRO A 465 -3.15 -12.18 -26.25
CA PRO A 465 -2.38 -11.79 -27.42
C PRO A 465 -0.96 -12.36 -27.31
N LEU A 466 -0.62 -13.29 -28.20
CA LEU A 466 0.73 -13.83 -28.31
C LEU A 466 1.54 -13.02 -29.32
N LYS A 467 2.83 -12.85 -29.02
CA LYS A 467 3.84 -12.38 -29.96
C LYS A 467 4.58 -13.54 -30.58
N LYS A 468 5.06 -13.37 -31.81
CA LYS A 468 6.00 -14.29 -32.42
C LYS A 468 7.22 -14.46 -31.50
N GLY A 469 7.58 -15.71 -31.21
CA GLY A 469 8.62 -16.05 -30.24
C GLY A 469 8.03 -16.53 -28.92
N TYR A 470 8.78 -16.32 -27.83
CA TYR A 470 8.37 -16.79 -26.51
C TYR A 470 7.34 -15.84 -25.88
N ASN A 471 6.39 -16.43 -25.17
CA ASN A 471 5.38 -15.76 -24.36
C ASN A 471 5.30 -16.47 -23.01
N LEU A 472 5.17 -15.73 -21.93
CA LEU A 472 4.98 -16.29 -20.59
C LEU A 472 3.55 -16.05 -20.14
N ILE A 473 2.76 -17.11 -20.10
CA ILE A 473 1.31 -17.03 -19.95
C ILE A 473 0.83 -17.78 -18.72
N GLY A 474 -0.33 -17.38 -18.21
CA GLY A 474 -1.04 -18.06 -17.13
C GLY A 474 -2.16 -18.95 -17.66
N TRP A 475 -2.43 -20.05 -16.96
CA TRP A 475 -3.62 -20.85 -17.21
C TRP A 475 -4.84 -20.17 -16.57
N THR A 476 -5.86 -19.90 -17.37
CA THR A 476 -6.98 -19.02 -16.98
C THR A 476 -8.17 -19.76 -16.39
N PHE A 477 -8.18 -21.10 -16.46
CA PHE A 477 -9.29 -21.90 -15.94
C PHE A 477 -9.01 -22.41 -14.53
N SER A 478 -10.08 -22.65 -13.78
CA SER A 478 -10.06 -23.31 -12.47
C SER A 478 -9.97 -24.84 -12.55
N ASN A 479 -10.05 -25.42 -13.74
CA ASN A 479 -9.87 -26.86 -13.98
C ASN A 479 -8.58 -27.14 -14.76
N SER A 480 -7.96 -28.29 -14.50
CA SER A 480 -6.80 -28.76 -15.26
C SER A 480 -7.15 -29.19 -16.70
N SER A 481 -6.13 -29.23 -17.55
CA SER A 481 -6.17 -29.79 -18.91
C SER A 481 -4.86 -30.52 -19.23
N ARG A 482 -4.73 -31.01 -20.46
CA ARG A 482 -3.50 -31.61 -21.00
C ARG A 482 -2.87 -30.65 -21.99
N VAL A 483 -1.53 -30.57 -22.04
CA VAL A 483 -0.83 -29.65 -22.95
C VAL A 483 -1.24 -29.87 -24.41
N SER A 484 -1.45 -31.12 -24.82
CA SER A 484 -1.95 -31.48 -26.15
C SER A 484 -3.29 -30.82 -26.49
N ILE A 485 -4.20 -30.77 -25.51
CA ILE A 485 -5.57 -30.23 -25.66
C ILE A 485 -5.59 -28.71 -25.51
N ALA A 486 -4.88 -28.20 -24.50
CA ALA A 486 -4.91 -26.79 -24.11
C ALA A 486 -4.17 -25.89 -25.10
N PHE A 487 -3.05 -26.36 -25.64
CA PHE A 487 -2.13 -25.54 -26.41
C PHE A 487 -1.85 -26.10 -27.80
N MET A 488 -1.57 -27.39 -27.89
CA MET A 488 -1.04 -27.96 -29.13
C MET A 488 -2.09 -28.17 -30.22
N ASN A 489 -3.38 -27.99 -29.88
CA ASN A 489 -4.47 -27.86 -30.86
C ASN A 489 -4.35 -26.61 -31.74
N PHE A 490 -3.60 -25.60 -31.31
CA PHE A 490 -3.35 -24.40 -32.09
C PHE A 490 -2.12 -24.60 -33.00
N SER A 491 -2.33 -24.54 -34.32
CA SER A 491 -1.26 -24.79 -35.29
C SER A 491 -0.10 -23.79 -35.22
N PHE A 492 -0.34 -22.58 -34.68
CA PHE A 492 0.71 -21.57 -34.49
C PHE A 492 1.54 -21.75 -33.22
N ILE A 493 1.16 -22.62 -32.29
CA ILE A 493 1.98 -22.97 -31.12
C ILE A 493 2.92 -24.12 -31.50
N GLU A 494 4.23 -23.89 -31.42
CA GLU A 494 5.24 -24.90 -31.77
C GLU A 494 5.72 -25.69 -30.54
N SER A 495 5.86 -25.01 -29.40
CA SER A 495 6.32 -25.65 -28.17
C SER A 495 5.79 -24.98 -26.91
N VAL A 496 5.61 -25.80 -25.87
CA VAL A 496 5.17 -25.37 -24.54
C VAL A 496 6.12 -25.93 -23.51
N PHE A 497 6.52 -25.09 -22.55
CA PHE A 497 7.45 -25.44 -21.50
C PHE A 497 6.79 -25.22 -20.13
N MET A 498 6.75 -26.29 -19.35
CA MET A 498 6.39 -26.28 -17.94
C MET A 498 7.67 -26.23 -17.10
N PHE A 499 7.71 -25.42 -16.06
CA PHE A 499 8.79 -25.44 -15.07
C PHE A 499 8.38 -26.29 -13.86
N ASP A 500 9.12 -27.35 -13.59
CA ASP A 500 8.94 -28.17 -12.38
C ASP A 500 9.75 -27.56 -11.23
N ALA A 501 9.03 -26.95 -10.30
CA ALA A 501 9.62 -26.30 -9.14
C ALA A 501 10.24 -27.28 -8.12
N THR A 502 9.94 -28.57 -8.20
CA THR A 502 10.58 -29.58 -7.34
C THR A 502 11.96 -29.95 -7.86
N THR A 503 12.09 -30.14 -9.17
CA THR A 503 13.36 -30.52 -9.81
C THR A 503 14.17 -29.32 -10.31
N GLN A 504 13.58 -28.11 -10.29
CA GLN A 504 14.14 -26.86 -10.83
C GLN A 504 14.53 -26.98 -12.31
N ARG A 505 13.72 -27.71 -13.09
CA ARG A 505 13.98 -28.02 -14.51
C ARG A 505 12.73 -27.80 -15.37
N TYR A 506 12.95 -27.53 -16.65
CA TYR A 506 11.88 -27.46 -17.63
C TYR A 506 11.52 -28.84 -18.18
N VAL A 507 10.24 -29.03 -18.45
CA VAL A 507 9.68 -30.11 -19.25
C VAL A 507 9.02 -29.47 -20.47
N SER A 508 9.37 -29.92 -21.66
CA SER A 508 8.83 -29.37 -22.91
C SER A 508 7.89 -30.35 -23.60
N TYR A 509 6.92 -29.79 -24.32
CA TYR A 509 6.19 -30.47 -25.37
C TYR A 509 6.48 -29.69 -26.66
N ASP A 510 7.20 -30.31 -27.60
CA ASP A 510 7.63 -29.65 -28.84
C ASP A 510 7.13 -30.44 -30.07
N ARG A 511 6.40 -29.75 -30.96
CA ARG A 511 5.82 -30.36 -32.16
C ARG A 511 6.89 -30.87 -33.13
N LYS A 512 8.01 -30.15 -33.29
CA LYS A 512 9.08 -30.56 -34.20
C LYS A 512 9.76 -31.83 -33.71
N LEU A 513 9.94 -31.99 -32.40
CA LEU A 513 10.51 -33.23 -31.86
C LEU A 513 9.63 -34.46 -32.15
N ILE A 514 8.30 -34.30 -32.15
CA ILE A 514 7.36 -35.35 -32.56
C ILE A 514 7.53 -35.71 -34.04
N GLU A 515 7.73 -34.70 -34.90
CA GLU A 515 8.01 -34.92 -36.33
C GLU A 515 9.30 -35.72 -36.56
N PHE A 516 10.29 -35.58 -35.67
CA PHE A 516 11.51 -36.40 -35.65
C PHE A 516 11.33 -37.77 -34.94
N GLY A 517 10.11 -38.13 -34.53
CA GLY A 517 9.81 -39.40 -33.87
C GLY A 517 10.23 -39.46 -32.39
N ILE A 518 10.53 -38.32 -31.77
CA ILE A 518 10.93 -38.25 -30.35
C ILE A 518 9.66 -38.09 -29.49
N PRO A 519 9.32 -39.07 -28.64
CA PRO A 519 8.15 -38.99 -27.78
C PRO A 519 8.21 -37.75 -26.87
N GLN A 520 7.09 -37.04 -26.75
CA GLN A 520 6.95 -35.87 -25.87
C GLN A 520 6.02 -36.18 -24.70
N PRO A 521 6.33 -35.69 -23.47
CA PRO A 521 5.47 -35.86 -22.32
C PRO A 521 4.23 -34.95 -22.44
N ASP A 522 3.04 -35.54 -22.51
CA ASP A 522 1.78 -34.80 -22.42
C ASP A 522 1.50 -34.44 -20.96
N PHE A 523 2.17 -33.42 -20.44
CA PHE A 523 2.02 -33.01 -19.04
C PHE A 523 0.71 -32.25 -18.78
N GLU A 524 0.34 -32.17 -17.50
CA GLU A 524 -0.88 -31.49 -17.06
C GLU A 524 -0.68 -29.97 -17.07
N ILE A 525 -1.71 -29.26 -17.54
CA ILE A 525 -1.84 -27.82 -17.44
C ILE A 525 -2.79 -27.53 -16.27
N VAL A 526 -2.28 -26.95 -15.19
CA VAL A 526 -3.02 -26.80 -13.93
C VAL A 526 -3.25 -25.33 -13.60
N PRO A 527 -4.37 -25.01 -12.91
CA PRO A 527 -4.60 -23.68 -12.36
C PRO A 527 -3.43 -23.24 -11.48
N GLY A 528 -3.04 -21.97 -11.58
CA GLY A 528 -2.01 -21.38 -10.72
C GLY A 528 -0.57 -21.57 -11.21
N GLN A 529 -0.37 -22.32 -12.29
CA GLN A 529 0.95 -22.50 -12.91
C GLN A 529 1.10 -21.61 -14.15
N GLY A 530 2.32 -21.13 -14.38
CA GLY A 530 2.67 -20.40 -15.60
C GLY A 530 3.35 -21.32 -16.63
N TYR A 531 3.30 -20.92 -17.89
CA TYR A 531 3.87 -21.69 -19.01
C TYR A 531 4.58 -20.78 -19.99
N PHE A 532 5.73 -21.23 -20.48
CA PHE A 532 6.35 -20.62 -21.66
C PHE A 532 5.75 -21.23 -22.90
N VAL A 533 5.27 -20.40 -23.82
CA VAL A 533 4.70 -20.82 -25.10
C VAL A 533 5.43 -20.13 -26.23
N PHE A 534 5.92 -20.94 -27.17
CA PHE A 534 6.51 -20.42 -28.40
C PHE A 534 5.44 -20.36 -29.50
N SER A 535 5.16 -19.14 -29.98
CA SER A 535 4.27 -18.90 -31.11
C SER A 535 5.05 -18.59 -32.38
N SER A 536 4.67 -19.20 -33.51
CA SER A 536 5.30 -18.96 -34.81
C SER A 536 4.93 -17.61 -35.44
N LYS A 537 3.87 -16.96 -34.95
CA LYS A 537 3.36 -15.65 -35.39
C LYS A 537 2.69 -14.87 -34.26
N ASP A 538 2.47 -13.58 -34.48
CA ASP A 538 1.56 -12.79 -33.65
C ASP A 538 0.13 -13.30 -33.87
N GLU A 539 -0.53 -13.76 -32.80
CA GLU A 539 -1.87 -14.35 -32.88
C GLU A 539 -2.53 -14.37 -31.50
N ASN A 540 -3.86 -14.34 -31.45
CA ASN A 540 -4.59 -14.46 -30.19
C ASN A 540 -4.83 -15.92 -29.83
N LEU A 541 -4.50 -16.29 -28.59
CA LEU A 541 -4.90 -17.55 -27.99
C LEU A 541 -6.27 -17.40 -27.31
N TYR A 542 -7.23 -18.19 -27.75
CA TYR A 542 -8.62 -18.13 -27.26
C TYR A 542 -8.91 -19.34 -26.35
N TYR A 543 -9.29 -19.06 -25.10
CA TYR A 543 -9.68 -20.07 -24.12
C TYR A 543 -11.22 -20.20 -23.97
N GLY A 544 -11.98 -19.87 -25.00
CA GLY A 544 -13.43 -20.06 -25.05
C GLY A 544 -13.79 -21.08 -26.11
N GLY A 545 -14.64 -22.05 -25.79
CA GLY A 545 -15.29 -22.87 -26.80
C GLY A 545 -16.11 -21.99 -27.74
N ILE A 546 -16.12 -22.40 -29.02
CA ILE A 546 -16.95 -21.97 -30.16
C ILE A 546 -18.13 -21.05 -29.81
#